data_AF-A0A714KPL6-F1
#
_entry.id   AF-A0A714KPL6-F1
#
_cell.length_a   1.000
_cell.length_b   1.000
_cell.length_c   1.000
_cell.angle_alpha   90.00
_cell.angle_beta   90.00
_cell.angle_gamma   90.00
#
_symmetry.space_group_name_H-M   'P 1'
#
loop_
_entity.id
_entity.type
_entity.pdbx_description
1 polymer ?
#
loop_
_entity_poly.entity_id
_entity_poly.type
_entity_poly.pdbx_seq_one_letter_code
_entity_poly.pdbx_strand_id
1 'polypeptide(L)'
;MKEIISRHKAGEQIGICSVCSAHPLVIESALRFDLNSGNKVLIEATSNQVNQFGGYTGMKPADFRDFVYGIAQEVGFPRERLILGGDHLGPNCWQNEPADTAMEKSVELIKAYVAAGFSKIHLDASMSCADDPTPLDPMVVAKRAALLCQAAETTATDEQKRHLTYVIGTEVPVPGGEASAINAVHVTREQDAARTLQTHQAAFRALGLDEALNRVIA
;
A
#
# COMPACT_ATOMS: atom_id res chain seq x y z
N MET A 1 8.62 9.99 3.04
CA MET A 1 8.43 9.47 1.67
C MET A 1 8.72 10.53 0.60
N LYS A 2 7.89 11.58 0.47
CA LYS A 2 7.98 12.60 -0.61
C LYS A 2 9.37 13.24 -0.80
N GLU A 3 10.06 13.56 0.30
CA GLU A 3 11.41 14.14 0.25
C GLU A 3 12.45 13.20 -0.36
N ILE A 4 12.45 11.92 0.04
CA ILE A 4 13.35 10.88 -0.49
C ILE A 4 13.15 10.75 -2.00
N ILE A 5 11.89 10.73 -2.44
CA ILE A 5 11.54 10.65 -3.86
C ILE A 5 11.97 11.90 -4.62
N SER A 6 11.75 13.10 -4.05
CA SER A 6 12.18 14.36 -4.65
C SER A 6 13.69 14.38 -4.91
N ARG A 7 14.49 13.97 -3.91
CA ARG A 7 15.95 13.85 -4.03
C ARG A 7 16.36 12.81 -5.07
N HIS A 8 15.71 11.65 -5.09
CA HIS A 8 15.92 10.63 -6.11
C HIS A 8 15.64 11.17 -7.52
N LYS A 9 14.51 11.86 -7.73
CA LYS A 9 14.15 12.48 -9.02
C LYS A 9 15.09 13.63 -9.41
N ALA A 10 15.78 14.25 -8.46
CA ALA A 10 16.84 15.22 -8.70
C ALA A 10 18.20 14.59 -9.04
N GLY A 11 18.30 13.26 -9.13
CA GLY A 11 19.50 12.52 -9.56
C GLY A 11 20.35 11.95 -8.42
N GLU A 12 19.94 12.13 -7.16
CA GLU A 12 20.64 11.54 -6.02
C GLU A 12 20.43 10.01 -5.99
N GLN A 13 21.49 9.24 -5.75
CA GLN A 13 21.43 7.79 -5.62
C GLN A 13 20.90 7.39 -4.24
N ILE A 14 19.61 7.64 -4.03
CA ILE A 14 18.90 7.36 -2.79
C ILE A 14 17.66 6.50 -3.05
N GLY A 15 17.34 5.65 -2.08
CA GLY A 15 16.14 4.83 -2.04
C GLY A 15 15.67 4.64 -0.60
N ILE A 16 14.68 3.77 -0.41
CA ILE A 16 14.20 3.37 0.91
C ILE A 16 13.89 1.87 0.90
N CYS A 17 14.31 1.19 1.96
CA CYS A 17 13.92 -0.20 2.18
C CYS A 17 12.50 -0.23 2.76
N SER A 18 11.61 -1.00 2.13
CA SER A 18 10.29 -1.31 2.69
C SER A 18 10.36 -2.65 3.43
N VAL A 19 10.14 -2.63 4.75
CA VAL A 19 10.18 -3.83 5.59
C VAL A 19 8.76 -4.37 5.75
N CYS A 20 8.39 -5.34 4.92
CA CYS A 20 7.06 -5.97 4.91
C CYS A 20 7.00 -7.18 5.85
N SER A 21 7.25 -6.98 7.15
CA SER A 21 7.27 -8.05 8.15
C SER A 21 6.48 -7.69 9.41
N ALA A 22 5.66 -8.63 9.86
CA ALA A 22 4.97 -8.55 11.14
C ALA A 22 5.75 -9.19 12.30
N HIS A 23 6.95 -9.73 12.05
CA HIS A 23 7.73 -10.41 13.09
C HIS A 23 8.42 -9.38 14.01
N PRO A 24 8.21 -9.43 15.34
CA PRO A 24 8.71 -8.42 16.28
C PRO A 24 10.22 -8.19 16.18
N LEU A 25 11.01 -9.26 16.16
CA LEU A 25 12.48 -9.14 16.05
C LEU A 25 12.96 -8.54 14.71
N VAL A 26 12.20 -8.69 13.63
CA VAL A 26 12.56 -8.10 12.33
C VAL A 26 12.30 -6.60 12.37
N ILE A 27 11.17 -6.18 12.94
CA ILE A 27 10.83 -4.76 13.15
C ILE A 27 11.86 -4.11 14.08
N GLU A 28 12.17 -4.75 15.21
CA GLU A 28 13.20 -4.27 16.14
C GLU A 28 14.55 -4.12 15.44
N SER A 29 14.96 -5.12 14.65
CA SER A 29 16.22 -5.07 13.90
C SER A 29 16.27 -3.92 12.90
N ALA A 30 15.18 -3.68 12.16
CA ALA A 30 15.09 -2.57 11.22
C ALA A 30 15.23 -1.20 11.93
N LEU A 31 14.61 -1.06 13.10
CA LEU A 31 14.69 0.18 13.89
C LEU A 31 16.07 0.39 14.50
N ARG A 32 16.68 -0.66 15.06
CA ARG A 32 18.05 -0.61 15.60
C ARG A 32 19.08 -0.27 14.51
N PHE A 33 18.90 -0.82 13.31
CA PHE A 33 19.81 -0.62 12.20
C PHE A 33 19.95 0.87 11.83
N ASP A 34 18.85 1.60 11.81
CA ASP A 34 18.83 3.03 11.50
C ASP A 34 18.81 3.95 12.73
N LEU A 35 18.92 3.42 13.96
CA LEU A 35 18.78 4.23 15.18
C LEU A 35 19.75 5.42 15.21
N ASN A 36 21.01 5.17 14.85
CA ASN A 36 22.08 6.17 14.85
C ASN A 36 22.26 6.90 13.51
N SER A 37 21.38 6.64 12.53
CA SER A 37 21.34 7.37 11.27
C SER A 37 20.29 8.50 11.33
N GLY A 38 20.23 9.34 10.30
CA GLY A 38 19.13 10.29 10.09
C GLY A 38 17.98 9.73 9.24
N ASN A 39 18.04 8.44 8.87
CA ASN A 39 17.12 7.87 7.89
C ASN A 39 15.74 7.61 8.48
N LYS A 40 14.73 7.56 7.60
CA LYS A 40 13.39 7.09 7.95
C LYS A 40 13.31 5.58 7.77
N VAL A 41 12.56 4.90 8.63
CA VAL A 41 12.28 3.47 8.53
C VAL A 41 10.85 3.27 8.04
N LEU A 42 10.67 2.49 6.98
CA LEU A 42 9.37 2.13 6.42
C LEU A 42 9.02 0.70 6.82
N ILE A 43 7.95 0.52 7.59
CA ILE A 43 7.36 -0.77 7.92
C ILE A 43 6.01 -0.88 7.24
N GLU A 44 5.76 -1.99 6.54
CA GLU A 44 4.49 -2.21 5.85
C GLU A 44 3.79 -3.48 6.31
N ALA A 45 2.45 -3.44 6.26
CA ALA A 45 1.60 -4.60 6.48
C ALA A 45 0.71 -4.85 5.26
N THR A 46 0.56 -6.13 4.90
CA THR A 46 -0.37 -6.57 3.85
C THR A 46 -1.79 -6.70 4.38
N SER A 47 -2.79 -6.69 3.49
CA SER A 47 -4.19 -6.95 3.84
C SER A 47 -4.43 -8.33 4.48
N ASN A 48 -3.58 -9.32 4.17
CA ASN A 48 -3.64 -10.66 4.75
C ASN A 48 -3.15 -10.66 6.21
N GLN A 49 -2.06 -9.90 6.47
CA GLN A 49 -1.49 -9.76 7.81
C GLN A 49 -2.45 -9.01 8.73
N VAL A 50 -2.89 -7.83 8.30
CA VAL A 50 -3.58 -6.84 9.12
C VAL A 50 -4.76 -6.29 8.32
N ASN A 51 -5.97 -6.44 8.86
CA ASN A 51 -7.20 -5.88 8.28
C ASN A 51 -8.22 -5.62 9.39
N GLN A 52 -9.40 -5.09 9.03
CA GLN A 52 -10.45 -4.74 9.99
C GLN A 52 -10.96 -5.93 10.84
N PHE A 53 -10.70 -7.17 10.39
CA PHE A 53 -11.06 -8.41 11.09
C PHE A 53 -9.87 -9.05 11.84
N GLY A 54 -8.68 -8.45 11.78
CA GLY A 54 -7.47 -8.95 12.42
C GLY A 54 -6.48 -9.63 11.48
N GLY A 55 -6.87 -9.96 10.25
CA GLY A 55 -6.04 -10.80 9.36
C GLY A 55 -5.58 -12.09 10.03
N TYR A 56 -4.46 -12.65 9.58
CA TYR A 56 -3.89 -13.83 10.25
C TYR A 56 -3.08 -13.48 11.51
N THR A 57 -2.74 -12.21 11.72
CA THR A 57 -1.99 -11.77 12.91
C THR A 57 -2.89 -11.53 14.12
N GLY A 58 -4.21 -11.42 13.92
CA GLY A 58 -5.16 -10.96 14.92
C GLY A 58 -5.18 -9.44 15.13
N MET A 59 -4.38 -8.67 14.38
CA MET A 59 -4.24 -7.22 14.53
C MET A 59 -5.08 -6.44 13.52
N LYS A 60 -5.77 -5.39 14.00
CA LYS A 60 -6.28 -4.32 13.14
C LYS A 60 -5.17 -3.31 12.84
N PRO A 61 -5.35 -2.39 11.86
CA PRO A 61 -4.33 -1.39 11.54
C PRO A 61 -3.88 -0.55 12.73
N ALA A 62 -4.80 -0.16 13.62
CA ALA A 62 -4.46 0.56 14.85
C ALA A 62 -3.60 -0.29 15.81
N ASP A 63 -3.92 -1.58 15.94
CA ASP A 63 -3.16 -2.51 16.78
C ASP A 63 -1.74 -2.71 16.22
N PHE A 64 -1.58 -2.85 14.90
CA PHE A 64 -0.27 -2.97 14.26
C PHE A 64 0.58 -1.70 14.45
N ARG A 65 -0.04 -0.52 14.31
CA ARG A 65 0.61 0.75 14.61
C ARG A 65 1.13 0.79 16.04
N ASP A 66 0.28 0.46 17.02
CA ASP A 66 0.63 0.53 18.44
C ASP A 66 1.68 -0.53 18.80
N PHE A 67 1.63 -1.70 18.16
CA PHE A 67 2.67 -2.72 18.22
C PHE A 67 4.03 -2.22 17.72
N VAL A 68 4.10 -1.61 16.53
CA VAL A 68 5.35 -1.03 16.00
C VAL A 68 5.85 0.11 16.88
N TYR A 69 4.95 0.97 17.39
CA TYR A 69 5.34 2.06 18.28
C TYR A 69 5.84 1.57 19.64
N GLY A 70 5.30 0.47 20.17
CA GLY A 70 5.83 -0.18 21.36
C GLY A 70 7.28 -0.61 21.18
N ILE A 71 7.59 -1.30 20.08
CA ILE A 71 8.95 -1.71 19.74
C ILE A 71 9.86 -0.47 19.54
N ALA A 72 9.38 0.56 18.85
CA ALA A 72 10.14 1.79 18.65
C ALA A 72 10.47 2.48 19.98
N GLN A 73 9.53 2.52 20.93
CA GLN A 73 9.75 3.05 22.26
C GLN A 73 10.80 2.25 23.03
N GLU A 74 10.77 0.92 22.98
CA GLU A 74 11.76 0.06 23.63
C GLU A 74 13.17 0.23 23.04
N VAL A 75 13.28 0.41 21.72
CA VAL A 75 14.54 0.67 21.02
C VAL A 75 15.04 2.11 21.26
N GLY A 76 14.16 3.05 21.58
CA GLY A 76 14.44 4.48 21.62
C GLY A 76 14.46 5.13 20.24
N PHE A 77 13.75 4.56 19.25
CA PHE A 77 13.69 5.08 17.89
C PHE A 77 12.66 6.24 17.78
N PRO A 78 13.00 7.38 17.15
CA PRO A 78 12.08 8.52 17.05
C PRO A 78 10.87 8.22 16.17
N ARG A 79 9.66 8.38 16.73
CA ARG A 79 8.40 8.05 16.05
C ARG A 79 8.17 8.85 14.76
N GLU A 80 8.62 10.08 14.70
CA GLU A 80 8.53 10.97 13.53
C GLU A 80 9.37 10.50 12.33
N ARG A 81 10.32 9.58 12.56
CA ARG A 81 11.13 8.94 11.51
C ARG A 81 10.52 7.62 11.03
N LEU A 82 9.48 7.11 11.69
CA LEU A 82 8.75 5.92 11.28
C LEU A 82 7.69 6.26 10.22
N ILE A 83 7.64 5.45 9.16
CA ILE A 83 6.60 5.49 8.15
C ILE A 83 5.89 4.14 8.19
N LEU A 84 4.58 4.17 8.32
CA LEU A 84 3.73 3.00 8.22
C LEU A 84 3.06 2.97 6.84
N GLY A 85 3.19 1.83 6.16
CA GLY A 85 2.60 1.59 4.84
C GLY A 85 1.66 0.39 4.78
N GLY A 86 0.68 0.47 3.90
CA GLY A 86 -0.21 -0.63 3.56
C GLY A 86 0.17 -1.18 2.20
N ASP A 87 0.38 -2.50 2.14
CA ASP A 87 0.88 -3.22 0.98
C ASP A 87 -0.24 -4.04 0.30
N HIS A 88 -0.34 -3.95 -1.03
CA HIS A 88 -1.41 -4.56 -1.84
C HIS A 88 -2.82 -4.42 -1.24
N LEU A 89 -3.23 -3.20 -0.88
CA LEU A 89 -4.56 -2.98 -0.30
C LEU A 89 -5.64 -2.98 -1.38
N GLY A 90 -6.57 -3.93 -1.24
CA GLY A 90 -7.71 -4.13 -2.12
C GLY A 90 -8.41 -5.47 -1.84
N PRO A 91 -9.10 -6.08 -2.83
CA PRO A 91 -9.96 -7.24 -2.63
C PRO A 91 -9.20 -8.57 -2.47
N ASN A 92 -7.88 -8.54 -2.31
CA ASN A 92 -7.03 -9.73 -2.28
C ASN A 92 -7.48 -10.81 -1.29
N CYS A 93 -7.91 -10.42 -0.08
CA CYS A 93 -8.38 -11.35 0.96
C CYS A 93 -9.77 -11.95 0.69
N TRP A 94 -10.53 -11.35 -0.24
CA TRP A 94 -11.94 -11.62 -0.47
C TRP A 94 -12.25 -11.96 -1.94
N GLN A 95 -11.26 -12.45 -2.69
CA GLN A 95 -11.40 -12.82 -4.11
C GLN A 95 -12.48 -13.90 -4.35
N ASN A 96 -12.77 -14.73 -3.35
CA ASN A 96 -13.81 -15.76 -3.44
C ASN A 96 -15.24 -15.21 -3.24
N GLU A 97 -15.39 -13.90 -3.01
CA GLU A 97 -16.67 -13.21 -2.88
C GLU A 97 -17.00 -12.45 -4.18
N PRO A 98 -18.27 -12.07 -4.40
CA PRO A 98 -18.63 -11.17 -5.49
C PRO A 98 -17.89 -9.83 -5.40
N ALA A 99 -17.58 -9.25 -6.55
CA ALA A 99 -16.81 -8.01 -6.69
C ALA A 99 -17.33 -6.87 -5.80
N ASP A 100 -18.65 -6.67 -5.77
CA ASP A 100 -19.27 -5.61 -4.97
C ASP A 100 -18.97 -5.79 -3.47
N THR A 101 -19.16 -7.00 -2.95
CA THR A 101 -18.90 -7.32 -1.53
C THR A 101 -17.40 -7.24 -1.19
N ALA A 102 -16.54 -7.74 -2.07
CA ALA A 102 -15.10 -7.66 -1.89
C ALA A 102 -14.61 -6.21 -1.89
N MET A 103 -15.16 -5.36 -2.76
CA MET A 103 -14.84 -3.93 -2.82
C MET A 103 -15.36 -3.15 -1.63
N GLU A 104 -16.55 -3.45 -1.10
CA GLU A 104 -17.04 -2.86 0.16
C GLU A 104 -16.06 -3.12 1.32
N LYS A 105 -15.59 -4.37 1.46
CA LYS A 105 -14.59 -4.73 2.47
C LYS A 105 -13.23 -4.05 2.23
N SER A 106 -12.86 -3.87 0.97
CA SER A 106 -11.61 -3.19 0.58
C SER A 106 -11.66 -1.69 0.87
N VAL A 107 -12.82 -1.06 0.70
CA VAL A 107 -13.04 0.33 1.10
C VAL A 107 -12.86 0.47 2.60
N GLU A 108 -13.50 -0.36 3.41
CA GLU A 108 -13.35 -0.31 4.88
C GLU A 108 -11.91 -0.63 5.33
N LEU A 109 -11.21 -1.52 4.62
CA LEU A 109 -9.79 -1.78 4.82
C LEU A 109 -8.97 -0.49 4.66
N ILE A 110 -9.13 0.23 3.55
CA ILE A 110 -8.41 1.49 3.31
C ILE A 110 -8.71 2.52 4.38
N LYS A 111 -9.99 2.68 4.75
CA LYS A 111 -10.39 3.61 5.82
C LYS A 111 -9.70 3.26 7.13
N ALA A 112 -9.63 1.98 7.50
CA ALA A 112 -8.98 1.54 8.73
C ALA A 112 -7.48 1.84 8.74
N TYR A 113 -6.78 1.64 7.62
CA TYR A 113 -5.35 1.98 7.50
C TYR A 113 -5.13 3.50 7.62
N VAL A 114 -5.89 4.30 6.89
CA VAL A 114 -5.75 5.77 6.92
C VAL A 114 -6.12 6.33 8.30
N ALA A 115 -7.20 5.86 8.92
CA ALA A 115 -7.60 6.27 10.27
C ALA A 115 -6.55 5.89 11.33
N ALA A 116 -5.83 4.78 11.13
CA ALA A 116 -4.70 4.41 12.00
C ALA A 116 -3.45 5.28 11.77
N GLY A 117 -3.38 6.06 10.69
CA GLY A 117 -2.27 6.97 10.39
C GLY A 117 -1.21 6.39 9.45
N PHE A 118 -1.54 5.34 8.69
CA PHE A 118 -0.72 4.87 7.60
C PHE A 118 -0.67 5.93 6.50
N SER A 119 0.53 6.22 5.99
CA SER A 119 0.77 7.35 5.09
C SER A 119 1.33 6.95 3.71
N LYS A 120 1.74 5.68 3.56
CA LYS A 120 1.96 5.05 2.26
C LYS A 120 0.86 4.03 2.03
N ILE A 121 0.12 4.14 0.92
CA ILE A 121 -1.01 3.26 0.61
C ILE A 121 -0.82 2.71 -0.79
N HIS A 122 -0.56 1.41 -0.90
CA HIS A 122 -0.57 0.72 -2.19
C HIS A 122 -1.98 0.27 -2.54
N LEU A 123 -2.54 0.84 -3.61
CA LEU A 123 -3.88 0.56 -4.10
C LEU A 123 -3.79 -0.53 -5.16
N ASP A 124 -4.12 -1.76 -4.81
CA ASP A 124 -4.10 -2.90 -5.72
C ASP A 124 -5.45 -3.63 -5.74
N ALA A 125 -6.21 -3.39 -6.81
CA ALA A 125 -7.46 -4.08 -7.09
C ALA A 125 -7.41 -4.80 -8.45
N SER A 126 -6.25 -5.37 -8.78
CA SER A 126 -6.00 -6.08 -10.03
C SER A 126 -6.54 -7.52 -10.06
N MET A 127 -6.83 -8.09 -8.89
CA MET A 127 -7.33 -9.45 -8.73
C MET A 127 -8.81 -9.57 -9.11
N SER A 128 -9.13 -10.62 -9.88
CA SER A 128 -10.50 -10.99 -10.20
C SER A 128 -11.21 -11.53 -8.95
N CYS A 129 -12.42 -11.03 -8.68
CA CYS A 129 -13.34 -11.59 -7.69
C CYS A 129 -14.17 -12.74 -8.29
N ALA A 130 -15.07 -13.35 -7.52
CA ALA A 130 -15.74 -14.61 -7.90
C ALA A 130 -16.60 -14.52 -9.17
N ASP A 131 -17.11 -13.33 -9.49
CA ASP A 131 -17.98 -13.03 -10.63
C ASP A 131 -17.28 -12.19 -11.72
N ASP A 132 -15.98 -11.93 -11.57
CA ASP A 132 -15.19 -11.19 -12.54
C ASP A 132 -14.69 -12.07 -13.70
N PRO A 133 -14.42 -11.47 -14.88
CA PRO A 133 -13.58 -12.11 -15.88
C PRO A 133 -12.13 -12.23 -15.39
N THR A 134 -11.41 -13.23 -15.92
CA THR A 134 -9.98 -13.43 -15.63
C THR A 134 -9.16 -13.42 -16.93
N PRO A 135 -8.21 -12.49 -17.10
CA PRO A 135 -7.89 -11.36 -16.20
C PRO A 135 -8.93 -10.22 -16.30
N LEU A 136 -8.86 -9.28 -15.35
CA LEU A 136 -9.65 -8.04 -15.39
C LEU A 136 -9.21 -7.11 -16.54
N ASP A 137 -10.17 -6.34 -17.05
CA ASP A 137 -9.86 -5.20 -17.92
C ASP A 137 -9.07 -4.13 -17.12
N PRO A 138 -7.96 -3.59 -17.66
CA PRO A 138 -7.15 -2.57 -16.98
C PRO A 138 -7.93 -1.31 -16.52
N MET A 139 -9.03 -0.98 -17.19
CA MET A 139 -9.91 0.12 -16.79
C MET A 139 -10.78 -0.25 -15.58
N VAL A 140 -11.16 -1.52 -15.40
CA VAL A 140 -11.86 -1.98 -14.19
C VAL A 140 -10.92 -1.89 -12.99
N VAL A 141 -9.67 -2.33 -13.15
CA VAL A 141 -8.62 -2.20 -12.12
C VAL A 141 -8.45 -0.74 -11.69
N ALA A 142 -8.29 0.16 -12.66
CA ALA A 142 -8.12 1.59 -12.41
C ALA A 142 -9.34 2.22 -11.69
N LYS A 143 -10.57 1.84 -12.08
CA LYS A 143 -11.80 2.31 -11.43
C LYS A 143 -11.89 1.85 -9.98
N ARG A 144 -11.56 0.59 -9.70
CA ARG A 144 -11.51 0.06 -8.33
C ARG A 144 -10.45 0.79 -7.49
N ALA A 145 -9.24 0.97 -8.02
CA ALA A 145 -8.19 1.72 -7.34
C ALA A 145 -8.61 3.18 -7.06
N ALA A 146 -9.34 3.83 -7.98
CA ALA A 146 -9.86 5.18 -7.77
C ALA A 146 -10.90 5.24 -6.63
N LEU A 147 -11.77 4.23 -6.51
CA LEU A 147 -12.71 4.12 -5.38
C LEU A 147 -11.99 3.94 -4.03
N LEU A 148 -10.95 3.11 -4.02
CA LEU A 148 -10.09 2.94 -2.84
C LEU A 148 -9.35 4.25 -2.48
N CYS A 149 -8.81 4.96 -3.48
CA CYS A 149 -8.22 6.28 -3.26
C CYS A 149 -9.23 7.28 -2.71
N GLN A 150 -10.45 7.31 -3.24
CA GLN A 150 -11.51 8.17 -2.74
C GLN A 150 -11.80 7.87 -1.26
N ALA A 151 -11.88 6.60 -0.88
CA ALA A 151 -12.07 6.21 0.52
C ALA A 151 -10.93 6.70 1.43
N ALA A 152 -9.68 6.64 0.95
CA ALA A 152 -8.53 7.18 1.67
C ALA A 152 -8.66 8.70 1.86
N GLU A 153 -8.96 9.43 0.79
CA GLU A 153 -9.09 10.89 0.79
C GLU A 153 -10.27 11.39 1.62
N THR A 154 -11.39 10.66 1.68
CA THR A 154 -12.53 11.03 2.52
C THR A 154 -12.28 10.76 4.00
N THR A 155 -11.37 9.83 4.32
CA THR A 155 -11.06 9.45 5.71
C THR A 155 -9.95 10.28 6.31
N ALA A 156 -8.96 10.66 5.49
CA ALA A 156 -7.81 11.42 5.92
C ALA A 156 -8.21 12.83 6.40
N THR A 157 -7.68 13.24 7.55
CA THR A 157 -7.69 14.65 7.94
C THR A 157 -6.83 15.49 6.98
N ASP A 158 -7.04 16.81 6.95
CA ASP A 158 -6.20 17.71 6.13
C ASP A 158 -4.71 17.59 6.45
N GLU A 159 -4.37 17.24 7.69
CA GLU A 159 -2.99 16.95 8.08
C GLU A 159 -2.49 15.63 7.48
N GLN A 160 -3.27 14.56 7.60
CA GLN A 160 -2.89 13.26 7.02
C GLN A 160 -2.72 13.35 5.51
N LYS A 161 -3.60 14.07 4.79
CA LYS A 161 -3.50 14.28 3.33
C LYS A 161 -2.16 14.87 2.89
N ARG A 162 -1.56 15.76 3.69
CA ARG A 162 -0.23 16.33 3.37
C ARG A 162 0.86 15.26 3.32
N HIS A 163 0.73 14.20 4.12
CA HIS A 163 1.70 13.12 4.22
C HIS A 163 1.32 11.87 3.42
N LEU A 164 0.05 11.71 3.08
CA LEU A 164 -0.48 10.57 2.33
C LEU A 164 0.18 10.48 0.94
N THR A 165 0.50 9.25 0.56
CA THR A 165 1.14 8.89 -0.71
C THR A 165 0.57 7.58 -1.20
N TYR A 166 0.39 7.47 -2.51
CA TYR A 166 -0.19 6.30 -3.16
C TYR A 166 0.82 5.59 -4.04
N VAL A 167 0.73 4.26 -4.05
CA VAL A 167 1.37 3.40 -5.04
C VAL A 167 0.28 2.73 -5.86
N ILE A 168 0.45 2.62 -7.18
CA ILE A 168 -0.48 1.93 -8.08
C ILE A 168 0.19 0.82 -8.86
N GLY A 169 -0.62 -0.05 -9.46
CA GLY A 169 -0.13 -1.20 -10.22
C GLY A 169 0.18 -2.39 -9.32
N THR A 170 0.76 -3.42 -9.92
CA THR A 170 1.01 -4.71 -9.29
C THR A 170 2.15 -5.39 -10.03
N GLU A 171 2.93 -6.21 -9.34
CA GLU A 171 3.90 -7.11 -9.93
C GLU A 171 3.22 -8.44 -10.26
N VAL A 172 3.07 -8.74 -11.54
CA VAL A 172 2.47 -10.01 -11.99
C VAL A 172 3.51 -10.78 -12.82
N PRO A 173 3.82 -12.04 -12.46
CA PRO A 173 3.28 -12.80 -11.32
C PRO A 173 3.80 -12.28 -9.96
N VAL A 174 2.95 -12.33 -8.93
CA VAL A 174 3.23 -11.85 -7.56
C VAL A 174 4.30 -12.74 -6.90
N PRO A 175 5.48 -12.22 -6.52
CA PRO A 175 6.45 -12.96 -5.72
C PRO A 175 5.88 -13.26 -4.33
N GLY A 176 5.94 -14.53 -3.91
CA GLY A 176 5.67 -14.92 -2.51
C GLY A 176 4.24 -15.31 -2.16
N GLY A 177 3.35 -15.45 -3.16
CA GLY A 177 1.96 -15.92 -2.94
C GLY A 177 1.49 -17.04 -3.89
N GLU A 178 2.26 -17.39 -4.92
CA GLU A 178 1.86 -18.46 -5.84
C GLU A 178 2.07 -19.85 -5.23
N ALA A 179 1.01 -20.67 -5.25
CA ALA A 179 1.05 -22.10 -4.93
C ALA A 179 1.80 -22.94 -6.00
N SER A 180 2.26 -22.31 -7.10
CA SER A 180 2.95 -22.94 -8.22
C SER A 180 4.35 -22.36 -8.42
N ALA A 181 5.27 -23.19 -8.92
CA ALA A 181 6.60 -22.76 -9.31
C ALA A 181 6.51 -21.73 -10.45
N ILE A 182 7.05 -20.53 -10.22
CA ILE A 182 7.22 -19.51 -11.26
C ILE A 182 8.25 -20.05 -12.27
N ASN A 183 7.78 -20.50 -13.43
CA ASN A 183 8.65 -21.06 -14.48
C ASN A 183 9.47 -19.98 -15.21
N ALA A 184 9.01 -18.73 -15.20
CA ALA A 184 9.72 -17.59 -15.78
C ALA A 184 9.29 -16.27 -15.13
N VAL A 185 10.25 -15.37 -14.91
CA VAL A 185 10.00 -13.98 -14.52
C VAL A 185 10.00 -13.13 -15.79
N HIS A 186 8.94 -12.35 -16.00
CA HIS A 186 8.83 -11.46 -17.15
C HIS A 186 9.11 -10.01 -16.73
N VAL A 187 9.95 -9.32 -17.50
CA VAL A 187 10.18 -7.89 -17.33
C VAL A 187 8.98 -7.11 -17.87
N THR A 188 8.42 -6.22 -17.05
CA THR A 188 7.32 -5.34 -17.44
C THR A 188 7.68 -4.54 -18.68
N ARG A 189 6.80 -4.54 -19.68
CA ARG A 189 7.00 -3.73 -20.89
C ARG A 189 6.63 -2.28 -20.59
N GLU A 190 7.39 -1.35 -21.15
CA GLU A 190 7.15 0.09 -20.99
C GLU A 190 5.72 0.50 -21.35
N GLN A 191 5.17 -0.07 -22.43
CA GLN A 191 3.80 0.17 -22.89
C GLN A 191 2.74 -0.26 -21.86
N ASP A 192 2.98 -1.33 -21.10
CA ASP A 192 2.02 -1.85 -20.13
C ASP A 192 2.04 -0.98 -18.87
N ALA A 193 3.23 -0.54 -18.43
CA ALA A 193 3.37 0.44 -17.35
C ALA A 193 2.72 1.80 -17.72
N ALA A 194 2.95 2.28 -18.94
CA ALA A 194 2.34 3.51 -19.43
C ALA A 194 0.81 3.40 -19.49
N ARG A 195 0.29 2.25 -19.93
CA ARG A 195 -1.15 1.97 -19.96
C ARG A 195 -1.76 1.96 -18.55
N THR A 196 -1.11 1.32 -17.58
CA THR A 196 -1.55 1.32 -16.18
C THR A 196 -1.65 2.75 -15.64
N LEU A 197 -0.62 3.58 -15.87
CA LEU A 197 -0.65 4.98 -15.45
C LEU A 197 -1.81 5.74 -16.12
N GLN A 198 -1.97 5.58 -17.44
CA GLN A 198 -3.01 6.28 -18.20
C GLN A 198 -4.43 5.94 -17.73
N THR A 199 -4.73 4.66 -17.50
CA THR A 199 -6.06 4.24 -17.04
C THR A 199 -6.35 4.74 -15.62
N HIS A 200 -5.36 4.71 -14.71
CA HIS A 200 -5.51 5.24 -13.36
C HIS A 200 -5.72 6.76 -13.37
N GLN A 201 -4.96 7.50 -14.18
CA GLN A 201 -5.18 8.94 -14.36
C GLN A 201 -6.60 9.26 -14.83
N ALA A 202 -7.13 8.50 -15.80
CA ALA A 202 -8.49 8.69 -16.30
C ALA A 202 -9.54 8.39 -15.21
N ALA A 203 -9.38 7.28 -14.49
CA ALA A 203 -10.31 6.87 -13.43
C ALA A 203 -10.31 7.84 -12.24
N PHE A 204 -9.14 8.33 -11.83
CA PHE A 204 -9.01 9.29 -10.73
C PHE A 204 -9.68 10.63 -11.09
N ARG A 205 -9.41 11.16 -12.29
CA ARG A 205 -10.06 12.40 -12.76
C ARG A 205 -11.57 12.27 -12.87
N ALA A 206 -12.08 11.09 -13.28
CA ALA A 206 -13.52 10.85 -13.34
C ALA A 206 -14.21 10.93 -11.96
N LEU A 207 -13.46 10.76 -10.87
CA LEU A 207 -13.95 10.93 -9.49
C LEU A 207 -13.52 12.27 -8.86
N GLY A 208 -12.93 13.19 -9.63
CA GLY A 208 -12.45 14.48 -9.12
C GLY A 208 -11.23 14.39 -8.20
N LEU A 209 -10.42 13.33 -8.33
CA LEU A 209 -9.26 13.04 -7.47
C LEU A 209 -7.95 13.64 -8.01
N ASP A 210 -8.01 14.77 -8.73
CA ASP A 210 -6.84 15.41 -9.35
C ASP A 210 -5.73 15.75 -8.35
N GLU A 211 -6.08 16.19 -7.15
CA GLU A 211 -5.10 16.49 -6.10
C GLU A 211 -4.44 15.22 -5.54
N ALA A 212 -5.22 14.14 -5.37
CA ALA A 212 -4.72 12.85 -4.91
C ALA A 212 -3.83 12.17 -5.97
N LEU A 213 -4.09 12.42 -7.26
CA LEU A 213 -3.24 11.96 -8.35
C LEU A 213 -1.82 12.52 -8.24
N ASN A 214 -1.64 13.77 -7.76
CA ASN A 214 -0.31 14.34 -7.49
C ASN A 214 0.40 13.68 -6.29
N ARG A 215 -0.31 12.84 -5.53
CA ARG A 215 0.24 12.03 -4.43
C ARG A 215 0.52 10.58 -4.83
N VAL A 216 0.24 10.18 -6.08
CA VAL A 216 0.72 8.91 -6.64
C VAL A 216 2.21 9.04 -6.91
N ILE A 217 3.03 8.29 -6.16
CA ILE A 217 4.48 8.45 -6.13
C ILE A 217 5.25 7.30 -6.79
N ALA A 218 4.60 6.16 -6.97
CA ALA A 218 5.14 4.95 -7.57
C ALA A 218 4.03 4.17 -8.28
#